data_AF-U2ED57-F1
#
_entry.id   AF-U2ED57-F1
#
_cell.length_a   1.000
_cell.length_b   1.000
_cell.length_c   1.000
_cell.angle_alpha   90.00
_cell.angle_beta   90.00
_cell.angle_gamma   90.00
#
_symmetry.space_group_name_H-M   'P 1'
#
loop_
_entity.id
_entity.type
_entity.pdbx_description
1 polymer ?
#
loop_
_entity_poly.entity_id
_entity_poly.type
_entity_poly.pdbx_seq_one_letter_code
_entity_poly.pdbx_strand_id
1 'polypeptide(L)'
;MPVYKDEKLNKIIKLLVIALLSMVCIYILSQFTGIISTVRNALAAVLIPFLIAFFINFIIYPFVKWMENLGLRPRWLVVTIIFIVIFGGLGLVFYSLSDFVFRQLESLIIDTIPSITSGLMQDIKIQYPDIYEKILEIYEKSLEGTDQVQGINDTILKTAVGVATSIPKLLSALLTAVLVPIILFYFLKDHNEISDGFYNIMPDRYKEHFVEITKRINDTIGLYIRGQLIIMIAIGTTATLGYKLIGLEYAIIFGIIVGLTNIIPYIGAMVSSIVPIVYAILAKGDNPEWYYILLLNFGFQFIEGNILQPVIMSKQLDMHPLVILAAILGFGSLFGVIGVILAVPITGITKVIILYYKEVRAMSKLESAPVQD
;
A
#
# COMPACT_ATOMS: atom_id res chain seq x y z
N MET A 1 44.05 -29.27 -41.55
CA MET A 1 43.53 -29.15 -40.17
C MET A 1 43.53 -27.72 -39.54
N PRO A 2 43.73 -26.57 -40.23
CA PRO A 2 43.66 -25.25 -39.56
C PRO A 2 42.27 -24.59 -39.55
N VAL A 3 41.38 -24.91 -40.49
CA VAL A 3 40.14 -24.15 -40.75
C VAL A 3 39.08 -24.24 -39.62
N TYR A 4 39.06 -25.33 -38.84
CA TYR A 4 38.06 -25.52 -37.77
C TYR A 4 38.36 -24.72 -36.49
N LYS A 5 39.60 -24.24 -36.30
CA LYS A 5 40.00 -23.50 -35.09
C LYS A 5 39.52 -22.05 -35.12
N ASP A 6 39.45 -21.47 -36.31
CA ASP A 6 39.05 -20.07 -36.54
C ASP A 6 37.55 -19.83 -36.34
N GLU A 7 36.70 -20.82 -36.63
CA GLU A 7 35.25 -20.69 -36.46
C GLU A 7 34.84 -20.65 -34.98
N LYS A 8 35.45 -21.51 -34.15
CA LYS A 8 35.25 -21.47 -32.69
C LYS A 8 35.80 -20.18 -32.08
N LEU A 9 36.97 -19.73 -32.54
CA LEU A 9 37.58 -18.49 -32.06
C LEU A 9 36.70 -17.27 -32.41
N ASN A 10 36.19 -17.18 -33.64
CA ASN A 10 35.29 -16.11 -34.07
C ASN A 10 33.96 -16.10 -33.31
N LYS A 11 33.42 -17.28 -32.96
CA LYS A 11 32.19 -17.38 -32.15
C LYS A 11 32.43 -16.88 -30.72
N ILE A 12 33.57 -17.21 -30.12
CA ILE A 12 33.96 -16.73 -28.79
C ILE A 12 34.18 -15.21 -28.82
N ILE A 13 34.87 -14.68 -29.83
CA ILE A 13 35.10 -13.23 -29.98
C ILE A 13 33.76 -12.48 -30.10
N LYS A 14 32.82 -12.94 -30.93
CA LYS A 14 31.50 -12.31 -31.05
C LYS A 14 30.74 -12.31 -29.71
N LEU A 15 30.82 -13.41 -28.96
CA LEU A 15 30.15 -13.54 -27.66
C LEU A 15 30.78 -12.61 -26.62
N LEU A 16 32.11 -12.48 -26.61
CA LEU A 16 32.83 -11.53 -25.77
C LEU A 16 32.51 -10.08 -26.12
N VAL A 17 32.39 -9.75 -27.41
CA VAL A 17 32.02 -8.39 -27.86
C VAL A 17 30.59 -8.05 -27.44
N ILE A 18 29.63 -8.97 -27.59
CA ILE A 18 28.24 -8.77 -27.12
C ILE A 18 28.19 -8.63 -25.59
N ALA A 19 28.95 -9.44 -24.85
CA ALA A 19 29.05 -9.33 -23.40
C ALA A 19 29.66 -7.99 -22.96
N LEU A 20 30.72 -7.53 -23.64
CA LEU A 20 31.33 -6.23 -23.37
C LEU A 20 30.36 -5.08 -23.67
N LEU A 21 29.70 -5.10 -24.83
CA LEU A 21 28.75 -4.07 -25.23
C LEU A 21 27.53 -4.01 -24.30
N SER A 22 27.02 -5.16 -23.88
CA SER A 22 25.92 -5.22 -22.89
C SER A 22 26.36 -4.69 -21.52
N MET A 23 27.57 -5.03 -21.06
CA MET A 23 28.12 -4.53 -19.80
C MET A 23 28.36 -3.00 -19.83
N VAL A 24 28.83 -2.46 -20.97
CA VAL A 24 28.97 -1.01 -21.17
C VAL A 24 27.61 -0.32 -21.23
N CYS A 25 26.61 -0.89 -21.90
CA CYS A 25 25.24 -0.37 -21.87
C CYS A 25 24.67 -0.34 -20.44
N ILE A 26 24.86 -1.40 -19.66
CA ILE A 26 24.42 -1.48 -18.25
C ILE A 26 25.14 -0.41 -17.41
N TYR A 27 26.46 -0.21 -17.61
CA TYR A 27 27.22 0.82 -16.91
C TYR A 27 26.75 2.24 -17.26
N ILE A 28 26.51 2.53 -18.55
CA ILE A 28 25.98 3.83 -18.95
C ILE A 28 24.58 4.05 -18.34
N LEU A 29 23.70 3.05 -18.39
CA LEU A 29 22.39 3.11 -17.74
C LEU A 29 22.49 3.32 -16.23
N SER A 30 23.49 2.74 -15.56
CA SER A 30 23.68 2.91 -14.11
C SER A 30 24.10 4.34 -13.75
N GLN A 31 24.81 5.07 -14.62
CA GLN A 31 25.14 6.48 -14.40
C GLN A 31 23.91 7.40 -14.42
N PHE A 32 22.85 7.02 -15.15
CA PHE A 32 21.59 7.79 -15.16
C PHE A 32 20.70 7.51 -13.94
N THR A 33 21.06 6.58 -13.05
CA THR A 33 20.24 6.22 -11.88
C THR A 33 19.95 7.40 -10.96
N GLY A 34 20.90 8.34 -10.82
CA GLY A 34 20.70 9.58 -10.05
C GLY A 34 19.58 10.44 -10.64
N ILE A 35 19.63 10.75 -11.94
CA ILE A 35 18.60 11.53 -12.64
C ILE A 35 17.26 10.81 -12.62
N ILE A 36 17.25 9.50 -12.90
CA ILE A 36 16.04 8.66 -12.84
C ILE A 36 15.41 8.70 -11.45
N SER A 37 16.23 8.62 -10.38
CA SER A 37 15.74 8.67 -9.00
C SER A 37 15.14 10.04 -8.65
N THR A 38 15.77 11.14 -9.08
CA THR A 38 15.26 12.50 -8.86
C THR A 38 13.95 12.72 -9.60
N VAL A 39 13.88 12.34 -10.88
CA VAL A 39 12.65 12.45 -11.69
C VAL A 39 11.54 11.58 -11.11
N ARG A 40 11.85 10.34 -10.72
CA ARG A 40 10.90 9.44 -10.05
C ARG A 40 10.37 10.05 -8.77
N ASN A 41 11.23 10.61 -7.92
CA ASN A 41 10.81 11.19 -6.65
C ASN A 41 9.97 12.46 -6.85
N ALA A 42 10.31 13.31 -7.83
CA ALA A 42 9.52 14.49 -8.18
C ALA A 42 8.13 14.10 -8.74
N LEU A 43 8.09 13.13 -9.65
CA LEU A 43 6.82 12.59 -10.17
C LEU A 43 6.00 11.95 -9.05
N ALA A 44 6.62 11.17 -8.17
CA ALA A 44 5.94 10.57 -7.03
C ALA A 44 5.34 11.64 -6.09
N ALA A 45 6.09 12.69 -5.76
CA ALA A 45 5.62 13.76 -4.89
C ALA A 45 4.35 14.47 -5.42
N VAL A 46 4.18 14.53 -6.74
CA VAL A 46 2.98 15.11 -7.37
C VAL A 46 1.89 14.05 -7.59
N LEU A 47 2.23 12.88 -8.15
CA LEU A 47 1.25 11.87 -8.53
C LEU A 47 0.61 11.19 -7.31
N ILE A 48 1.35 11.01 -6.22
CA ILE A 48 0.84 10.32 -5.02
C ILE A 48 -0.40 11.01 -4.44
N PRO A 49 -0.39 12.33 -4.13
CA PRO A 49 -1.59 13.03 -3.67
C PRO A 49 -2.78 12.89 -4.62
N PHE A 50 -2.54 12.98 -5.94
CA PHE A 50 -3.59 12.82 -6.94
C PHE A 50 -4.16 11.40 -6.96
N LEU A 51 -3.31 10.38 -6.86
CA LEU A 51 -3.75 8.98 -6.80
C LEU A 51 -4.57 8.73 -5.54
N ILE A 52 -4.09 9.17 -4.37
CA ILE A 52 -4.84 9.02 -3.11
C ILE A 52 -6.21 9.71 -3.22
N ALA A 53 -6.26 10.97 -3.69
CA ALA A 53 -7.50 11.69 -3.90
C ALA A 53 -8.42 10.98 -4.91
N PHE A 54 -7.86 10.41 -5.98
CA PHE A 54 -8.62 9.64 -6.98
C PHE A 54 -9.28 8.41 -6.35
N PHE A 55 -8.56 7.64 -5.54
CA PHE A 55 -9.14 6.47 -4.86
C PHE A 55 -10.16 6.85 -3.79
N ILE A 56 -9.91 7.92 -3.03
CA ILE A 56 -10.91 8.43 -2.07
C ILE A 56 -12.16 8.94 -2.80
N ASN A 57 -12.03 9.53 -3.98
CA ASN A 57 -13.16 9.95 -4.79
C ASN A 57 -14.10 8.77 -5.11
N PHE A 58 -13.61 7.55 -5.35
CA PHE A 58 -14.48 6.37 -5.54
C PHE A 58 -15.34 6.03 -4.32
N ILE A 59 -14.86 6.35 -3.14
CA ILE A 59 -15.57 6.12 -1.87
C ILE A 59 -16.64 7.19 -1.70
N ILE A 60 -16.28 8.45 -1.93
CA ILE A 60 -17.12 9.60 -1.60
C ILE A 60 -18.14 9.92 -2.71
N TYR A 61 -17.79 9.73 -3.98
CA TYR A 61 -18.63 10.10 -5.12
C TYR A 61 -20.05 9.51 -5.09
N PRO A 62 -20.29 8.24 -4.70
CA PRO A 62 -21.65 7.72 -4.54
C PRO A 62 -22.49 8.52 -3.55
N PHE A 63 -21.89 9.05 -2.47
CA PHE A 63 -22.58 9.89 -1.49
C PHE A 63 -22.88 11.28 -2.07
N VAL A 64 -21.97 11.88 -2.85
CA VAL A 64 -22.24 13.12 -3.59
C VAL A 64 -23.45 12.93 -4.50
N LYS A 65 -23.45 11.87 -5.32
CA LYS A 65 -24.53 11.60 -6.27
C LYS A 65 -25.86 11.31 -5.57
N TRP A 66 -25.82 10.60 -4.44
CA TRP A 66 -27.02 10.38 -3.61
C TRP A 66 -27.60 11.71 -3.10
N MET A 67 -26.76 12.62 -2.60
CA MET A 67 -27.18 13.96 -2.16
C MET A 67 -27.68 14.84 -3.32
N GLU A 68 -27.06 14.77 -4.49
CA GLU A 68 -27.53 15.47 -5.69
C GLU A 68 -28.91 14.96 -6.15
N ASN A 69 -29.15 13.65 -6.06
CA ASN A 69 -30.43 13.04 -6.39
C ASN A 69 -31.56 13.44 -5.42
N LEU A 70 -31.21 13.86 -4.19
CA LEU A 70 -32.16 14.46 -3.24
C LEU A 70 -32.50 15.93 -3.59
N GLY A 71 -31.90 16.49 -4.63
CA GLY A 71 -32.13 17.86 -5.10
C GLY A 71 -31.18 18.90 -4.53
N LEU A 72 -30.15 18.50 -3.77
CA LEU A 72 -29.17 19.44 -3.20
C LEU A 72 -28.29 20.02 -4.32
N ARG A 73 -28.36 21.35 -4.49
CA ARG A 73 -27.55 22.14 -5.43
C ARG A 73 -27.20 23.48 -4.78
N PRO A 74 -26.10 24.14 -5.20
CA PRO A 74 -25.06 23.71 -6.16
C PRO A 74 -24.10 22.62 -5.62
N ARG A 75 -23.42 21.92 -6.54
CA ARG A 75 -22.55 20.77 -6.23
C ARG A 75 -21.41 21.06 -5.24
N TRP A 76 -20.83 22.26 -5.28
CA TRP A 76 -19.78 22.65 -4.33
C TRP A 76 -20.27 22.67 -2.87
N LEU A 77 -21.55 22.98 -2.62
CA LEU A 77 -22.15 22.89 -1.28
C LEU A 77 -22.27 21.44 -0.83
N VAL A 78 -22.70 20.54 -1.72
CA VAL A 78 -22.80 19.10 -1.43
C VAL A 78 -21.43 18.55 -1.01
N VAL A 79 -20.38 18.85 -1.78
CA VAL A 79 -19.01 18.43 -1.47
C VAL A 79 -18.54 19.03 -0.13
N THR A 80 -18.83 20.31 0.12
CA THR A 80 -18.45 20.97 1.38
C THR A 80 -19.15 20.34 2.59
N ILE A 81 -20.45 20.03 2.49
CA ILE A 81 -21.20 19.34 3.55
C ILE A 81 -20.58 17.97 3.84
N ILE A 82 -20.28 17.20 2.79
CA ILE A 82 -19.63 15.89 2.96
C ILE A 82 -18.27 16.03 3.63
N PHE A 83 -17.48 17.05 3.26
CA PHE A 83 -16.20 17.32 3.92
C PHE A 83 -16.39 17.64 5.40
N ILE A 84 -17.36 18.49 5.75
CA ILE A 84 -17.67 18.80 7.15
C ILE A 84 -18.09 17.54 7.92
N VAL A 85 -18.93 16.69 7.32
CA VAL A 85 -19.36 15.43 7.95
C VAL A 85 -18.20 14.45 8.12
N ILE A 86 -17.34 14.29 7.12
CA ILE A 86 -16.20 13.37 7.17
C ILE A 86 -15.13 13.89 8.12
N PHE A 87 -14.63 15.11 7.95
CA PHE A 87 -13.58 15.66 8.81
C PHE A 87 -14.08 15.94 10.21
N GLY A 88 -15.34 16.40 10.37
CA GLY A 88 -15.96 16.56 11.67
C GLY A 88 -16.18 15.22 12.37
N GLY A 89 -16.70 14.21 11.66
CA GLY A 89 -16.87 12.85 12.18
C GLY A 89 -15.55 12.20 12.57
N LEU A 90 -14.52 12.27 11.71
CA LEU A 90 -13.18 11.80 12.02
C LEU A 90 -12.56 12.56 13.20
N GLY A 91 -12.76 13.87 13.28
CA GLY A 91 -12.33 14.69 14.41
C GLY A 91 -12.99 14.28 15.72
N LEU A 92 -14.29 14.00 15.71
CA LEU A 92 -15.03 13.50 16.89
C LEU A 92 -14.58 12.11 17.31
N VAL A 93 -14.40 11.20 16.35
CA VAL A 93 -13.86 9.86 16.61
C VAL A 93 -12.47 9.97 17.21
N PHE A 94 -11.59 10.78 16.61
CA PHE A 94 -10.23 11.00 17.10
C PHE A 94 -10.23 11.60 18.50
N TYR A 95 -11.03 12.64 18.77
CA TYR A 95 -11.17 13.24 20.10
C TYR A 95 -11.71 12.26 21.15
N SER A 96 -12.67 11.41 20.78
CA SER A 96 -13.26 10.44 21.71
C SER A 96 -12.30 9.29 22.02
N LEU A 97 -11.50 8.87 21.03
CA LEU A 97 -10.53 7.79 21.17
C LEU A 97 -9.16 8.27 21.64
N SER A 98 -8.86 9.57 21.57
CA SER A 98 -7.51 10.09 21.81
C SER A 98 -7.02 9.70 23.19
N ASP A 99 -7.78 9.99 24.24
CA ASP A 99 -7.36 9.68 25.61
C ASP A 99 -7.11 8.19 25.82
N PHE A 100 -7.93 7.34 25.21
CA PHE A 100 -7.80 5.89 25.33
C PHE A 100 -6.61 5.36 24.54
N VAL A 101 -6.50 5.76 23.27
CA VAL A 101 -5.44 5.32 22.36
C VAL A 101 -4.08 5.90 22.77
N PHE A 102 -4.01 7.16 23.17
CA PHE A 102 -2.77 7.77 23.66
C PHE A 102 -2.26 7.08 24.92
N ARG A 103 -3.10 6.83 25.93
CA ARG A 103 -2.67 6.08 27.13
C ARG A 103 -2.19 4.67 26.80
N GLN A 104 -2.88 4.01 25.87
CA GLN A 104 -2.48 2.68 25.41
C GLN A 104 -1.16 2.71 24.61
N LEU A 105 -0.96 3.69 23.74
CA LEU A 105 0.28 3.88 22.99
C LEU A 105 1.44 4.25 23.92
N GLU A 106 1.20 5.14 24.87
CA GLU A 106 2.16 5.57 25.86
C GLU A 106 2.63 4.37 26.69
N SER A 107 1.72 3.58 27.24
CA SER A 107 2.11 2.39 28.02
C SER A 107 2.77 1.30 27.17
N LEU A 108 2.34 1.13 25.91
CA LEU A 108 2.99 0.19 25.00
C LEU A 108 4.43 0.63 24.68
N ILE A 109 4.66 1.91 24.39
CA ILE A 109 5.95 2.44 23.96
C ILE A 109 6.91 2.69 25.12
N ILE A 110 6.43 3.23 26.24
CA ILE A 110 7.25 3.64 27.38
C ILE A 110 7.50 2.48 28.33
N ASP A 111 6.49 1.65 28.59
CA ASP A 111 6.61 0.59 29.59
C ASP A 111 6.88 -0.77 28.92
N THR A 112 6.02 -1.13 27.98
CA THR A 112 5.93 -2.53 27.53
C THR A 112 7.06 -2.90 26.58
N ILE A 113 7.32 -2.11 25.53
CA ILE A 113 8.39 -2.39 24.57
C ILE A 113 9.76 -2.45 25.27
N PRO A 114 10.16 -1.49 26.12
CA PRO A 114 11.44 -1.57 26.85
C PRO A 114 11.53 -2.76 27.81
N SER A 115 10.44 -3.15 28.46
CA SER A 115 10.42 -4.33 29.33
C SER A 115 10.62 -5.64 28.53
N ILE A 116 9.96 -5.76 27.38
CA ILE A 116 10.10 -6.90 26.47
C ILE A 116 11.54 -6.97 25.95
N THR A 117 12.12 -5.85 25.49
CA THR A 117 13.47 -5.84 24.94
C THR A 117 14.52 -6.15 26.00
N SER A 118 14.42 -5.56 27.19
CA SER A 118 15.35 -5.84 28.30
C SER A 118 15.25 -7.28 28.81
N GLY A 119 14.04 -7.83 28.94
CA GLY A 119 13.82 -9.22 29.31
C GLY A 119 14.38 -10.20 28.27
N LEU A 120 14.05 -10.00 26.99
CA LEU A 120 14.56 -10.84 25.90
C LEU A 120 16.08 -10.78 25.78
N MET A 121 16.66 -9.60 25.99
CA MET A 121 18.10 -9.39 25.97
C MET A 121 18.79 -10.06 27.17
N GLN A 122 18.14 -10.07 28.34
CA GLN A 122 18.59 -10.81 29.53
C GLN A 122 18.50 -12.33 29.32
N ASP A 123 17.43 -12.84 28.72
CA ASP A 123 17.25 -14.26 28.42
C ASP A 123 18.28 -14.76 27.40
N ILE A 124 18.55 -13.97 26.35
CA ILE A 124 19.61 -14.27 25.37
C ILE A 124 20.98 -14.25 26.05
N LYS A 125 21.26 -13.30 26.95
CA LYS A 125 22.50 -13.26 27.72
C LYS A 125 22.71 -14.51 28.57
N ILE A 126 21.64 -15.03 29.17
CA ILE A 126 21.70 -16.20 30.07
C ILE A 126 21.79 -17.51 29.28
N GLN A 127 20.98 -17.67 28.23
CA GLN A 127 20.87 -18.94 27.49
C GLN A 127 21.89 -19.05 26.34
N TYR A 128 22.29 -17.93 25.73
CA TYR A 128 23.14 -17.88 24.55
C TYR A 128 24.19 -16.75 24.63
N PRO A 129 25.14 -16.84 25.58
CA PRO A 129 26.12 -15.78 25.84
C PRO A 129 26.94 -15.40 24.60
N ASP A 130 27.31 -16.37 23.77
CA ASP A 130 28.07 -16.13 22.53
C ASP A 130 27.26 -15.35 21.47
N ILE A 131 25.93 -15.52 21.46
CA ILE A 131 25.02 -14.80 20.56
C ILE A 131 24.80 -13.38 21.12
N TYR A 132 24.66 -13.25 22.44
CA TYR A 132 24.53 -11.97 23.12
C TYR A 132 25.73 -11.06 22.84
N GLU A 133 26.96 -11.57 22.98
CA GLU A 133 28.18 -10.80 22.66
C GLU A 133 28.23 -10.37 21.19
N LYS A 134 27.84 -11.24 20.25
CA LYS A 134 27.76 -10.86 18.82
C LYS A 134 26.69 -9.83 18.53
N ILE A 135 25.53 -9.91 19.19
CA ILE A 135 24.45 -8.92 19.06
C ILE A 135 24.93 -7.57 19.60
N LEU A 136 25.61 -7.56 20.75
CA LEU A 136 26.24 -6.36 21.31
C LEU A 136 27.32 -5.81 20.38
N GLU A 137 28.20 -6.64 19.85
CA GLU A 137 29.25 -6.22 18.91
C GLU A 137 28.63 -5.62 17.64
N ILE A 138 27.57 -6.22 17.08
CA ILE A 138 26.85 -5.66 15.92
C ILE A 138 26.15 -4.35 16.28
N TYR A 139 25.55 -4.26 17.46
CA TYR A 139 24.87 -3.06 17.95
C TYR A 139 25.86 -1.92 18.19
N GLU A 140 26.95 -2.17 18.92
CA GLU A 140 28.06 -1.25 19.15
C GLU A 140 28.72 -0.83 17.83
N LYS A 141 28.98 -1.75 16.90
CA LYS A 141 29.55 -1.44 15.59
C LYS A 141 28.58 -0.67 14.67
N SER A 142 27.28 -0.90 14.82
CA SER A 142 26.24 -0.09 14.15
C SER A 142 26.18 1.33 14.71
N LEU A 143 26.58 1.52 15.98
CA LEU A 143 26.75 2.82 16.63
C LEU A 143 28.12 3.46 16.32
N GLU A 144 29.19 2.68 16.14
CA GLU A 144 30.51 3.17 15.74
C GLU A 144 30.51 3.74 14.32
N GLY A 145 29.65 3.25 13.42
CA GLY A 145 29.37 3.89 12.12
C GLY A 145 28.73 5.29 12.22
N THR A 146 28.33 5.69 13.43
CA THR A 146 27.84 7.02 13.78
C THR A 146 28.83 7.81 14.66
N ASP A 147 30.02 7.28 14.95
CA ASP A 147 31.00 7.87 15.88
C ASP A 147 32.25 8.48 15.19
N GLN A 148 32.19 8.76 13.89
CA GLN A 148 33.17 9.67 13.24
C GLN A 148 32.96 11.16 13.57
N VAL A 149 32.35 11.47 14.73
CA VAL A 149 32.27 12.83 15.28
C VAL A 149 32.62 12.80 16.77
N GLN A 150 33.78 12.23 17.10
CA GLN A 150 34.39 12.40 18.43
C GLN A 150 34.97 13.80 18.58
N GLY A 151 34.09 14.77 18.79
CA GLY A 151 34.45 16.15 19.11
C GLY A 151 33.29 17.10 18.86
N ILE A 152 32.59 17.46 19.95
CA ILE A 152 31.47 18.43 20.07
C ILE A 152 30.07 17.77 20.08
N ASN A 153 29.51 17.62 21.29
CA ASN A 153 28.07 17.43 21.62
C ASN A 153 27.25 16.51 20.70
N ASP A 154 27.51 15.21 20.80
CA ASP A 154 26.90 14.14 20.01
C ASP A 154 25.37 14.07 20.08
N THR A 155 24.74 14.44 21.20
CA THR A 155 23.28 14.47 21.30
C THR A 155 22.66 15.59 20.47
N ILE A 156 23.34 16.74 20.34
CA ILE A 156 22.82 17.90 19.59
C ILE A 156 22.99 17.66 18.09
N LEU A 157 24.13 17.09 17.65
CA LEU A 157 24.34 16.76 16.24
C LEU A 157 23.52 15.54 15.79
N LYS A 158 23.42 14.46 16.58
CA LYS A 158 22.56 13.30 16.24
C LYS A 158 21.07 13.68 16.25
N THR A 159 20.62 14.54 17.18
CA THR A 159 19.27 15.13 17.15
C THR A 159 19.11 16.09 15.98
N ALA A 160 20.09 16.95 15.67
CA ALA A 160 20.01 17.89 14.56
C ALA A 160 20.01 17.19 13.20
N VAL A 161 20.76 16.10 13.02
CA VAL A 161 20.77 15.28 11.80
C VAL A 161 19.49 14.44 11.71
N GLY A 162 19.01 13.87 12.82
CA GLY A 162 17.72 13.17 12.88
C GLY A 162 16.55 14.10 12.55
N VAL A 163 16.57 15.33 13.06
CA VAL A 163 15.61 16.40 12.75
C VAL A 163 15.79 16.88 11.31
N ALA A 164 17.01 17.12 10.83
CA ALA A 164 17.27 17.60 9.46
C ALA A 164 16.89 16.57 8.38
N THR A 165 17.02 15.27 8.67
CA THR A 165 16.57 14.19 7.76
C THR A 165 15.08 13.90 7.87
N SER A 166 14.44 14.26 9.00
CA SER A 166 13.01 14.12 9.22
C SER A 166 12.21 15.34 8.72
N ILE A 167 12.77 16.55 8.73
CA ILE A 167 12.10 17.78 8.28
C ILE A 167 11.58 17.65 6.83
N PRO A 168 12.39 17.21 5.83
CA PRO A 168 11.88 17.04 4.47
C PRO A 168 10.77 15.99 4.36
N LYS A 169 10.86 14.90 5.14
CA LYS A 169 9.85 13.83 5.17
C LYS A 169 8.54 14.32 5.80
N LEU A 170 8.63 15.02 6.93
CA LEU A 170 7.50 15.63 7.63
C LEU A 170 6.86 16.70 6.75
N LEU A 171 7.66 17.57 6.13
CA LEU A 171 7.16 18.58 5.21
C LEU A 171 6.45 17.95 4.01
N SER A 172 7.04 16.90 3.40
CA SER A 172 6.42 16.16 2.30
C SER A 172 5.10 15.49 2.72
N ALA A 173 5.06 14.90 3.92
CA ALA A 173 3.84 14.30 4.48
C ALA A 173 2.76 15.36 4.76
N LEU A 174 3.13 16.50 5.34
CA LEU A 174 2.22 17.63 5.58
C LEU A 174 1.68 18.21 4.28
N LEU A 175 2.53 18.42 3.28
CA LEU A 175 2.12 18.85 1.95
C LEU A 175 1.13 17.85 1.35
N THR A 176 1.41 16.55 1.42
CA THR A 176 0.49 15.51 0.95
C THR A 176 -0.84 15.56 1.70
N ALA A 177 -0.82 15.70 3.03
CA ALA A 177 -2.00 15.76 3.87
C ALA A 177 -2.89 16.99 3.57
N VAL A 178 -2.30 18.10 3.15
CA VAL A 178 -3.04 19.31 2.72
C VAL A 178 -3.52 19.21 1.28
N LEU A 179 -2.69 18.67 0.38
CA LEU A 179 -3.00 18.57 -1.04
C LEU A 179 -4.10 17.56 -1.33
N VAL A 180 -4.10 16.41 -0.65
CA VAL A 180 -5.10 15.34 -0.89
C VAL A 180 -6.54 15.85 -0.72
N PRO A 181 -6.93 16.51 0.39
CA PRO A 181 -8.27 17.09 0.54
C PRO A 181 -8.61 18.12 -0.53
N ILE A 182 -7.65 18.98 -0.91
CA ILE A 182 -7.86 20.00 -1.94
C ILE A 182 -8.14 19.34 -3.29
N ILE A 183 -7.29 18.41 -3.71
CA ILE A 183 -7.44 17.70 -4.99
C ILE A 183 -8.76 16.90 -5.00
N LEU A 184 -9.06 16.22 -3.89
CA LEU A 184 -10.31 15.48 -3.73
C LEU A 184 -11.54 16.39 -3.84
N PHE A 185 -11.48 17.58 -3.26
CA PHE A 185 -12.55 18.58 -3.38
C PHE A 185 -12.81 18.93 -4.86
N TYR A 186 -11.76 19.20 -5.63
CA TYR A 186 -11.88 19.48 -7.06
C TYR A 186 -12.34 18.25 -7.86
N PHE A 187 -11.84 17.05 -7.57
CA PHE A 187 -12.32 15.82 -8.22
C PHE A 187 -13.80 15.56 -7.99
N LEU A 188 -14.30 15.84 -6.78
CA LEU A 188 -15.72 15.66 -6.47
C LEU A 188 -16.57 16.81 -7.02
N LYS A 189 -16.11 18.06 -6.94
CA LYS A 189 -16.82 19.25 -7.45
C LYS A 189 -16.92 19.22 -8.98
N ASP A 190 -15.80 18.98 -9.65
CA ASP A 190 -15.64 19.15 -11.10
C ASP A 190 -15.64 17.82 -11.85
N HIS A 191 -16.12 16.74 -11.22
CA HIS A 191 -16.16 15.40 -11.81
C HIS A 191 -16.74 15.36 -13.23
N ASN A 192 -17.84 16.08 -13.47
CA ASN A 192 -18.51 16.11 -14.77
C ASN A 192 -17.63 16.87 -15.78
N GLU A 193 -17.11 18.03 -15.42
CA GLU A 193 -16.23 18.84 -16.27
C GLU A 193 -14.95 18.08 -16.66
N ILE A 194 -14.35 17.35 -15.70
CA ILE A 194 -13.19 16.50 -15.92
C ILE A 194 -13.54 15.38 -16.91
N SER A 195 -14.67 14.71 -16.71
CA SER A 195 -15.13 13.60 -17.56
C SER A 195 -15.44 14.06 -18.99
N ASP A 196 -16.13 15.20 -19.11
CA ASP A 196 -16.45 15.83 -20.40
C ASP A 196 -15.18 16.29 -21.12
N GLY A 197 -14.20 16.81 -20.38
CA GLY A 197 -12.88 17.16 -20.91
C GLY A 197 -12.19 15.98 -21.58
N PHE A 198 -12.13 14.82 -20.91
CA PHE A 198 -11.55 13.61 -21.51
C PHE A 198 -12.36 13.09 -22.70
N TYR A 199 -13.69 13.13 -22.62
CA TYR A 199 -14.56 12.72 -23.72
C TYR A 199 -14.37 13.57 -24.98
N ASN A 200 -14.21 14.89 -24.81
CA ASN A 200 -14.06 15.85 -25.92
C ASN A 200 -12.69 15.76 -26.61
N ILE A 201 -11.65 15.25 -25.93
CA ILE A 201 -10.32 15.04 -26.51
C ILE A 201 -10.30 13.77 -27.40
N MET A 202 -11.21 12.82 -27.18
CA MET A 202 -11.20 11.56 -27.93
C MET A 202 -11.73 11.72 -29.37
N PRO A 203 -11.05 11.13 -30.37
CA PRO A 203 -11.56 11.09 -31.74
C PRO A 203 -12.93 10.40 -31.80
N ASP A 204 -13.82 10.87 -32.69
CA ASP A 204 -15.22 10.38 -32.77
C ASP A 204 -15.32 8.86 -32.90
N ARG A 205 -14.40 8.23 -33.65
CA ARG A 205 -14.33 6.78 -33.83
C ARG A 205 -14.17 6.00 -32.52
N TYR A 206 -13.57 6.59 -31.48
CA TYR A 206 -13.26 5.92 -30.23
C TYR A 206 -14.14 6.37 -29.06
N LYS A 207 -15.09 7.30 -29.26
CA LYS A 207 -15.91 7.86 -28.18
C LYS A 207 -16.76 6.80 -27.47
N GLU A 208 -17.45 5.95 -28.23
CA GLU A 208 -18.25 4.85 -27.64
C GLU A 208 -17.37 3.89 -26.83
N HIS A 209 -16.22 3.52 -27.39
CA HIS A 209 -15.27 2.65 -26.70
C HIS A 209 -14.68 3.30 -25.43
N PHE A 210 -14.44 4.61 -25.46
CA PHE A 210 -13.96 5.37 -24.31
C PHE A 210 -14.99 5.41 -23.19
N VAL A 211 -16.26 5.64 -23.51
CA VAL A 211 -17.35 5.63 -22.52
C VAL A 211 -17.49 4.24 -21.90
N GLU A 212 -17.48 3.19 -22.72
CA GLU A 212 -17.63 1.82 -22.22
C GLU A 212 -16.46 1.38 -21.34
N ILE A 213 -15.22 1.60 -21.77
CA ILE A 213 -14.04 1.20 -21.00
C ILE A 213 -13.94 1.99 -19.70
N THR A 214 -14.25 3.29 -19.72
CA THR A 214 -14.24 4.16 -18.53
C THR A 214 -15.29 3.70 -17.54
N LYS A 215 -16.50 3.34 -18.00
CA LYS A 215 -17.55 2.78 -17.14
C LYS A 215 -17.09 1.49 -16.47
N ARG A 216 -16.54 0.54 -17.25
CA ARG A 216 -16.04 -0.74 -16.72
C ARG A 216 -14.91 -0.52 -15.70
N ILE A 217 -13.97 0.37 -15.99
CA ILE A 217 -12.89 0.75 -15.06
C ILE A 217 -13.47 1.34 -13.77
N ASN A 218 -14.42 2.27 -13.90
CA ASN A 218 -15.04 2.93 -12.76
C ASN A 218 -15.80 1.94 -11.86
N ASP A 219 -16.52 0.99 -12.46
CA ASP A 219 -17.21 -0.07 -11.73
C ASP A 219 -16.22 -1.00 -11.01
N THR A 220 -15.15 -1.42 -11.69
CA THR A 220 -14.10 -2.28 -11.10
C THR A 220 -13.38 -1.61 -9.94
N ILE A 221 -12.88 -0.37 -10.11
CA ILE A 221 -12.18 0.35 -9.03
C ILE A 221 -13.15 0.67 -7.90
N GLY A 222 -14.34 1.17 -8.23
CA GLY A 222 -15.32 1.58 -7.23
C GLY A 222 -15.74 0.41 -6.34
N LEU A 223 -16.02 -0.75 -6.92
CA LEU A 223 -16.39 -1.94 -6.14
C LEU A 223 -15.21 -2.47 -5.32
N TYR A 224 -14.00 -2.51 -5.88
CA TYR A 224 -12.81 -2.91 -5.12
C TYR A 224 -12.57 -2.01 -3.91
N ILE A 225 -12.51 -0.69 -4.08
CA ILE A 225 -12.15 0.22 -3.00
C ILE A 225 -13.21 0.21 -1.90
N ARG A 226 -14.51 0.26 -2.27
CA ARG A 226 -15.60 0.18 -1.28
C ARG A 226 -15.62 -1.17 -0.58
N GLY A 227 -15.40 -2.25 -1.33
CA GLY A 227 -15.29 -3.58 -0.78
C GLY A 227 -14.14 -3.72 0.22
N GLN A 228 -12.96 -3.20 -0.14
CA GLN A 228 -11.79 -3.23 0.72
C GLN A 228 -12.01 -2.44 2.00
N LEU A 229 -12.64 -1.25 1.93
CA LEU A 229 -13.01 -0.51 3.13
C LEU A 229 -13.93 -1.29 4.05
N ILE A 230 -14.94 -1.97 3.50
CA ILE A 230 -15.86 -2.80 4.29
C ILE A 230 -15.07 -3.93 4.98
N ILE A 231 -14.15 -4.60 4.28
CA ILE A 231 -13.29 -5.64 4.85
C ILE A 231 -12.44 -5.08 5.98
N MET A 232 -11.76 -3.95 5.75
CA MET A 232 -10.89 -3.30 6.75
C MET A 232 -11.66 -2.96 8.03
N ILE A 233 -12.85 -2.36 7.90
CA ILE A 233 -13.70 -1.99 9.04
C ILE A 233 -14.24 -3.23 9.73
N ALA A 234 -14.74 -4.21 8.97
CA ALA A 234 -15.30 -5.44 9.52
C ALA A 234 -14.24 -6.21 10.31
N ILE A 235 -13.10 -6.52 9.69
CA ILE A 235 -12.01 -7.28 10.31
C ILE A 235 -11.38 -6.52 11.47
N GLY A 236 -11.14 -5.20 11.34
CA GLY A 236 -10.60 -4.40 12.44
C GLY A 236 -11.54 -4.33 13.65
N THR A 237 -12.86 -4.24 13.41
CA THR A 237 -13.86 -4.24 14.48
C THR A 237 -13.98 -5.61 15.13
N THR A 238 -14.08 -6.69 14.35
CA THR A 238 -14.16 -8.04 14.89
C THR A 238 -12.88 -8.44 15.63
N ALA A 239 -11.71 -7.99 15.14
CA ALA A 239 -10.44 -8.17 15.82
C ALA A 239 -10.40 -7.45 17.16
N THR A 240 -10.81 -6.17 17.18
CA THR A 240 -10.92 -5.40 18.43
C THR A 240 -11.81 -6.10 19.45
N LEU A 241 -12.99 -6.57 19.03
CA LEU A 241 -13.93 -7.26 19.90
C LEU A 241 -13.38 -8.60 20.38
N GLY A 242 -12.82 -9.41 19.48
CA GLY A 242 -12.22 -10.70 19.83
C GLY A 242 -11.06 -10.57 20.80
N TYR A 243 -10.16 -9.60 20.58
CA TYR A 243 -9.06 -9.29 21.49
C TYR A 243 -9.53 -8.80 22.86
N LYS A 244 -10.60 -7.98 22.90
CA LYS A 244 -11.21 -7.58 24.18
C LYS A 244 -11.81 -8.77 24.93
N LEU A 245 -12.47 -9.70 24.23
CA LEU A 245 -13.12 -10.86 24.84
C LEU A 245 -12.11 -11.80 25.53
N ILE A 246 -10.92 -11.95 24.95
CA ILE A 246 -9.84 -12.78 25.51
C ILE A 246 -8.93 -12.01 26.49
N GLY A 247 -9.25 -10.75 26.80
CA GLY A 247 -8.46 -9.94 27.74
C GLY A 247 -7.06 -9.57 27.22
N LEU A 248 -6.89 -9.41 25.91
CA LEU A 248 -5.63 -8.93 25.34
C LEU A 248 -5.48 -7.43 25.61
N GLU A 249 -4.38 -7.06 26.27
CA GLU A 249 -3.97 -5.68 26.43
C GLU A 249 -3.80 -5.01 25.05
N TYR A 250 -4.12 -3.72 24.97
CA TYR A 250 -4.04 -2.97 23.71
C TYR A 250 -4.93 -3.51 22.57
N ALA A 251 -6.00 -4.25 22.90
CA ALA A 251 -6.95 -4.82 21.92
C ALA A 251 -7.43 -3.83 20.84
N ILE A 252 -7.67 -2.56 21.20
CA ILE A 252 -8.10 -1.54 20.23
C ILE A 252 -6.96 -1.16 19.29
N ILE A 253 -5.74 -0.96 19.80
CA ILE A 253 -4.56 -0.68 18.96
C ILE A 253 -4.34 -1.84 17.99
N PHE A 254 -4.35 -3.08 18.48
CA PHE A 254 -4.17 -4.24 17.61
C PHE A 254 -5.30 -4.39 16.60
N GLY A 255 -6.55 -4.15 16.98
CA GLY A 255 -7.68 -4.15 16.05
C GLY A 255 -7.56 -3.07 14.98
N ILE A 256 -7.08 -1.86 15.32
CA ILE A 256 -6.80 -0.79 14.35
C ILE A 256 -5.67 -1.20 13.41
N ILE A 257 -4.55 -1.73 13.94
CA ILE A 257 -3.44 -2.23 13.12
C ILE A 257 -3.94 -3.31 12.17
N VAL A 258 -4.73 -4.26 12.67
CA VAL A 258 -5.32 -5.35 11.88
C VAL A 258 -6.22 -4.80 10.77
N GLY A 259 -7.11 -3.86 11.08
CA GLY A 259 -7.98 -3.23 10.07
C GLY A 259 -7.19 -2.45 9.02
N LEU A 260 -6.21 -1.65 9.43
CA LEU A 260 -5.42 -0.79 8.53
C LEU A 260 -4.48 -1.59 7.62
N THR A 261 -3.78 -2.59 8.16
CA THR A 261 -2.87 -3.42 7.37
C THR A 261 -3.62 -4.29 6.35
N ASN A 262 -4.88 -4.63 6.64
CA ASN A 262 -5.81 -5.25 5.70
C ASN A 262 -6.25 -4.34 4.54
N ILE A 263 -5.66 -3.15 4.34
CA ILE A 263 -5.78 -2.42 3.08
C ILE A 263 -5.14 -3.17 1.90
N ILE A 264 -4.19 -4.05 2.16
CA ILE A 264 -3.49 -4.88 1.17
C ILE A 264 -3.98 -6.33 1.29
N PRO A 265 -4.71 -6.89 0.32
CA PRO A 265 -5.15 -8.29 0.37
C PRO A 265 -4.00 -9.28 0.54
N TYR A 266 -4.24 -10.39 1.26
CA TYR A 266 -3.30 -11.47 1.58
C TYR A 266 -2.12 -11.08 2.48
N ILE A 267 -1.40 -10.00 2.14
CA ILE A 267 -0.29 -9.47 2.93
C ILE A 267 -0.79 -8.85 4.23
N GLY A 268 -1.90 -8.11 4.17
CA GLY A 268 -2.52 -7.47 5.32
C GLY A 268 -2.87 -8.47 6.40
N ALA A 269 -3.51 -9.59 6.05
CA ALA A 269 -3.84 -10.67 6.97
C ALA A 269 -2.59 -11.29 7.63
N MET A 270 -1.50 -11.47 6.87
CA MET A 270 -0.24 -11.98 7.41
C MET A 270 0.41 -11.00 8.38
N VAL A 271 0.60 -9.74 7.96
CA VAL A 271 1.26 -8.71 8.76
C VAL A 271 0.43 -8.36 9.99
N SER A 272 -0.90 -8.26 9.85
CA SER A 272 -1.84 -7.97 10.94
C SER A 272 -1.80 -9.00 12.05
N SER A 273 -1.65 -10.28 11.71
CA SER A 273 -1.65 -11.37 12.69
C SER A 273 -0.34 -11.43 13.47
N ILE A 274 0.78 -11.15 12.83
CA ILE A 274 2.11 -11.26 13.45
C ILE A 274 2.24 -10.32 14.64
N VAL A 275 1.81 -9.06 14.52
CA VAL A 275 2.05 -8.03 15.55
C VAL A 275 1.41 -8.40 16.90
N PRO A 276 0.11 -8.76 16.99
CA PRO A 276 -0.51 -9.18 18.25
C PRO A 276 0.02 -10.51 18.79
N ILE A 277 0.37 -11.46 17.91
CA ILE A 277 0.95 -12.76 18.31
C ILE A 277 2.32 -12.55 18.96
N VAL A 278 3.20 -11.78 18.31
CA VAL A 278 4.55 -11.49 18.83
C VAL A 278 4.44 -10.77 20.16
N TYR A 279 3.57 -9.77 20.25
CA TYR A 279 3.30 -9.11 21.53
C TYR A 279 2.84 -10.10 22.61
N ALA A 280 1.90 -10.99 22.30
CA ALA A 280 1.37 -11.94 23.27
C ALA A 280 2.44 -12.92 23.78
N ILE A 281 3.28 -13.45 22.89
CA ILE A 281 4.36 -14.38 23.25
C ILE A 281 5.39 -13.66 24.14
N LEU A 282 5.79 -12.45 23.74
CA LEU A 282 6.87 -11.73 24.41
C LEU A 282 6.43 -11.07 25.72
N ALA A 283 5.22 -10.54 25.79
CA ALA A 283 4.72 -9.81 26.96
C ALA A 283 4.15 -10.75 28.03
N LYS A 284 3.53 -11.88 27.64
CA LYS A 284 2.86 -12.80 28.58
C LYS A 284 3.67 -14.06 28.94
N GLY A 285 4.87 -14.25 28.37
CA GLY A 285 5.78 -15.35 28.72
C GLY A 285 5.16 -16.73 28.52
N ASP A 286 5.35 -17.65 29.49
CA ASP A 286 4.88 -19.05 29.43
C ASP A 286 3.35 -19.22 29.54
N ASN A 287 2.60 -18.14 29.73
CA ASN A 287 1.15 -18.22 29.92
C ASN A 287 0.48 -18.67 28.59
N PRO A 288 -0.28 -19.79 28.54
CA PRO A 288 -0.80 -20.36 27.29
C PRO A 288 -1.84 -19.50 26.54
N GLU A 289 -2.13 -18.28 27.01
CA GLU A 289 -3.12 -17.37 26.42
C GLU A 289 -2.78 -16.95 24.98
N TRP A 290 -1.50 -16.99 24.58
CA TRP A 290 -1.07 -16.73 23.21
C TRP A 290 -1.69 -17.71 22.19
N TYR A 291 -2.05 -18.93 22.61
CA TYR A 291 -2.75 -19.90 21.76
C TYR A 291 -4.15 -19.40 21.36
N TYR A 292 -4.89 -18.76 22.26
CA TYR A 292 -6.21 -18.21 21.93
C TYR A 292 -6.10 -17.07 20.92
N ILE A 293 -5.04 -16.25 21.02
CA ILE A 293 -4.77 -15.16 20.07
C ILE A 293 -4.43 -15.72 18.70
N LEU A 294 -3.65 -16.80 18.63
CA LEU A 294 -3.39 -17.52 17.37
C LEU A 294 -4.67 -18.07 16.76
N LEU A 295 -5.48 -18.76 17.56
CA LEU A 295 -6.73 -19.36 17.09
C LEU A 295 -7.71 -18.29 16.57
N LEU A 296 -7.80 -17.17 17.28
CA LEU A 296 -8.64 -16.03 16.90
C LEU A 296 -8.16 -15.39 15.59
N ASN A 297 -6.85 -15.14 15.45
CA ASN A 297 -6.26 -14.62 14.21
C ASN A 297 -6.46 -15.56 13.03
N PHE A 298 -6.28 -16.87 13.24
CA PHE A 298 -6.58 -17.86 12.22
C PHE A 298 -8.06 -17.82 11.80
N GLY A 299 -8.97 -17.67 12.77
CA GLY A 299 -10.39 -17.47 12.51
C GLY A 299 -10.67 -16.22 11.67
N PHE A 300 -10.03 -15.09 11.98
CA PHE A 300 -10.16 -13.86 11.18
C PHE A 300 -9.65 -14.04 9.76
N GLN A 301 -8.48 -14.65 9.59
CA GLN A 301 -7.91 -14.92 8.27
C GLN A 301 -8.80 -15.88 7.47
N PHE A 302 -9.41 -16.88 8.13
CA PHE A 302 -10.35 -17.79 7.50
C PHE A 302 -11.61 -17.07 7.02
N ILE A 303 -12.21 -16.24 7.88
CA ILE A 303 -13.40 -15.43 7.55
C ILE A 303 -13.07 -14.46 6.42
N GLU A 304 -11.93 -13.77 6.49
CA GLU A 304 -11.50 -12.84 5.46
C GLU A 304 -11.34 -13.56 4.11
N GLY A 305 -10.50 -14.59 4.05
CA GLY A 305 -10.14 -15.26 2.80
C GLY A 305 -11.27 -16.07 2.17
N ASN A 306 -12.11 -16.71 2.98
CA ASN A 306 -13.12 -17.65 2.48
C ASN A 306 -14.55 -17.07 2.44
N ILE A 307 -14.83 -16.02 3.21
CA ILE A 307 -16.19 -15.45 3.30
C ILE A 307 -16.17 -14.02 2.77
N LEU A 308 -15.44 -13.10 3.41
CA LEU A 308 -15.50 -11.68 3.08
C LEU A 308 -14.96 -11.39 1.69
N GLN A 309 -13.80 -11.93 1.34
CA GLN A 309 -13.19 -11.72 0.03
C GLN A 309 -14.11 -12.21 -1.10
N PRO A 310 -14.64 -13.45 -1.11
CA PRO A 310 -15.63 -13.86 -2.11
C PRO A 310 -16.91 -13.02 -2.05
N VAL A 311 -17.54 -12.83 -0.90
CA VAL A 311 -18.83 -12.11 -0.83
C VAL A 311 -18.71 -10.68 -1.36
N ILE A 312 -17.62 -10.00 -1.04
CA ILE A 312 -17.44 -8.58 -1.32
C ILE A 312 -16.78 -8.34 -2.69
N MET A 313 -15.90 -9.24 -3.15
CA MET A 313 -15.18 -9.10 -4.42
C MET A 313 -15.65 -10.01 -5.57
N SER A 314 -16.62 -10.91 -5.32
CA SER A 314 -16.98 -12.12 -6.12
C SER A 314 -17.12 -12.01 -7.64
N LYS A 315 -17.21 -10.82 -8.27
CA LYS A 315 -17.55 -10.74 -9.70
C LYS A 315 -16.67 -9.86 -10.58
N GLN A 316 -16.00 -8.82 -10.06
CA GLN A 316 -15.25 -7.90 -10.93
C GLN A 316 -13.74 -8.13 -10.96
N LEU A 317 -13.17 -8.75 -9.92
CA LEU A 317 -11.72 -8.95 -9.78
C LEU A 317 -11.31 -10.42 -9.86
N ASP A 318 -12.03 -11.25 -10.62
CA ASP A 318 -11.75 -12.69 -10.84
C ASP A 318 -10.32 -12.92 -11.38
N MET A 319 -9.34 -12.77 -10.51
CA MET A 319 -7.92 -12.68 -10.78
C MET A 319 -7.30 -13.75 -9.91
N HIS A 320 -6.51 -14.60 -10.56
CA HIS A 320 -5.77 -15.62 -9.84
C HIS A 320 -4.92 -14.95 -8.74
N PRO A 321 -4.91 -15.44 -7.48
CA PRO A 321 -4.16 -14.83 -6.38
C PRO A 321 -2.68 -14.59 -6.70
N LEU A 322 -2.07 -15.49 -7.51
CA LEU A 322 -0.71 -15.34 -8.01
C LEU A 322 -0.49 -14.03 -8.80
N VAL A 323 -1.47 -13.57 -9.57
CA VAL A 323 -1.38 -12.30 -10.33
C VAL A 323 -1.38 -11.11 -9.36
N ILE A 324 -2.20 -11.17 -8.31
CA ILE A 324 -2.24 -10.16 -7.26
C ILE A 324 -0.90 -10.11 -6.51
N LEU A 325 -0.35 -11.27 -6.14
CA LEU A 325 0.96 -11.37 -5.48
C LEU A 325 2.08 -10.84 -6.38
N ALA A 326 2.09 -11.22 -7.66
CA ALA A 326 3.08 -10.71 -8.62
C ALA A 326 2.97 -9.19 -8.79
N ALA A 327 1.76 -8.64 -8.84
CA ALA A 327 1.54 -7.20 -8.90
C ALA A 327 2.04 -6.51 -7.62
N ILE A 328 1.73 -7.05 -6.44
CA ILE A 328 2.20 -6.50 -5.16
C ILE A 328 3.74 -6.44 -5.11
N LEU A 329 4.41 -7.53 -5.48
CA LEU A 329 5.87 -7.58 -5.50
C LEU A 329 6.45 -6.61 -6.56
N GLY A 330 5.89 -6.61 -7.76
CA GLY A 330 6.30 -5.74 -8.86
C GLY A 330 6.12 -4.26 -8.53
N PHE A 331 4.89 -3.81 -8.27
CA PHE A 331 4.61 -2.42 -7.94
C PHE A 331 5.24 -2.00 -6.60
N GLY A 332 5.33 -2.90 -5.63
CA GLY A 332 6.01 -2.66 -4.35
C GLY A 332 7.49 -2.38 -4.53
N SER A 333 8.17 -3.10 -5.42
CA SER A 333 9.59 -2.83 -5.73
C SER A 333 9.81 -1.48 -6.43
N LEU A 334 8.85 -1.04 -7.25
CA LEU A 334 8.95 0.18 -8.05
C LEU A 334 8.59 1.44 -7.27
N PHE A 335 7.51 1.38 -6.49
CA PHE A 335 6.87 2.53 -5.84
C PHE A 335 6.73 2.37 -4.32
N GLY A 336 7.37 1.36 -3.73
CA GLY A 336 7.34 1.10 -2.29
C GLY A 336 5.94 0.75 -1.78
N VAL A 337 5.63 1.19 -0.55
CA VAL A 337 4.34 0.91 0.12
C VAL A 337 3.14 1.38 -0.72
N ILE A 338 3.26 2.51 -1.39
CA ILE A 338 2.19 3.04 -2.25
C ILE A 338 1.97 2.12 -3.44
N GLY A 339 3.04 1.61 -4.05
CA GLY A 339 2.95 0.60 -5.11
C GLY A 339 2.18 -0.64 -4.68
N VAL A 340 2.41 -1.12 -3.45
CA VAL A 340 1.71 -2.28 -2.89
C VAL A 340 0.20 -2.01 -2.75
N ILE A 341 -0.18 -0.85 -2.20
CA ILE A 341 -1.59 -0.46 -2.04
C ILE A 341 -2.29 -0.34 -3.39
N LEU A 342 -1.58 0.21 -4.39
CA LEU A 342 -2.12 0.46 -5.73
C LEU A 342 -2.05 -0.74 -6.67
N ALA A 343 -1.35 -1.81 -6.27
CA ALA A 343 -1.12 -2.98 -7.11
C ALA A 343 -2.44 -3.60 -7.59
N VAL A 344 -3.41 -3.79 -6.69
CA VAL A 344 -4.67 -4.47 -7.03
C VAL A 344 -5.55 -3.61 -7.94
N PRO A 345 -5.80 -2.31 -7.65
CA PRO A 345 -6.54 -1.46 -8.58
C PRO A 345 -5.92 -1.37 -9.97
N ILE A 346 -4.60 -1.15 -10.05
CA ILE A 346 -3.90 -1.04 -11.35
C ILE A 346 -4.00 -2.35 -12.14
N THR A 347 -3.87 -3.48 -11.45
CA THR A 347 -4.04 -4.81 -12.06
C THR A 347 -5.47 -5.01 -12.56
N GLY A 348 -6.48 -4.59 -11.78
CA GLY A 348 -7.87 -4.61 -12.19
C GLY A 348 -8.14 -3.78 -13.45
N ILE A 349 -7.62 -2.54 -13.50
CA ILE A 349 -7.70 -1.68 -14.68
C ILE A 349 -7.07 -2.36 -15.90
N THR A 350 -5.86 -2.91 -15.71
CA THR A 350 -5.13 -3.61 -16.77
C THR A 350 -5.93 -4.79 -17.31
N LYS A 351 -6.54 -5.59 -16.41
CA LYS A 351 -7.41 -6.70 -16.80
C LYS A 351 -8.61 -6.21 -17.60
N VAL A 352 -9.29 -5.15 -17.16
CA VAL A 352 -10.45 -4.57 -17.87
C VAL A 352 -10.06 -4.16 -19.29
N ILE A 353 -8.93 -3.47 -19.45
CA ILE A 353 -8.43 -3.04 -20.76
C ILE A 353 -8.13 -4.25 -21.67
N ILE A 354 -7.46 -5.28 -21.14
CA ILE A 354 -7.10 -6.48 -21.91
C ILE A 354 -8.36 -7.25 -22.35
N LEU A 355 -9.33 -7.43 -21.45
CA LEU A 355 -10.58 -8.14 -21.76
C LEU A 355 -11.40 -7.37 -22.78
N TYR A 356 -11.55 -6.07 -22.59
CA TYR A 356 -12.25 -5.21 -23.53
C TYR A 356 -11.60 -5.23 -24.92
N TYR A 357 -10.27 -5.16 -24.99
CA TYR A 357 -9.55 -5.29 -26.26
C TYR A 357 -9.79 -6.65 -26.95
N LYS A 358 -9.82 -7.74 -26.18
CA LYS A 358 -10.15 -9.08 -26.72
C LYS A 358 -11.57 -9.15 -27.27
N GLU A 359 -12.55 -8.56 -26.58
CA GLU A 359 -13.94 -8.50 -27.02
C GLU A 359 -14.07 -7.73 -28.35
N VAL A 360 -13.48 -6.52 -28.43
CA VAL A 360 -13.51 -5.71 -29.66
C VAL A 360 -12.84 -6.44 -30.83
N ARG A 361 -11.71 -7.13 -30.59
CA ARG A 361 -11.03 -7.93 -31.62
C ARG A 361 -11.83 -9.16 -32.05
N ALA A 362 -12.62 -9.76 -31.16
CA ALA A 362 -13.48 -10.88 -31.50
C ALA A 362 -14.66 -10.42 -32.37
N MET A 363 -15.30 -9.29 -32.04
CA MET A 363 -16.38 -8.71 -32.84
C MET A 363 -15.91 -8.34 -34.25
N SER A 364 -14.74 -7.72 -34.39
CA SER A 364 -14.21 -7.36 -35.72
C SER A 364 -13.88 -8.57 -36.59
N LYS A 365 -13.53 -9.72 -36.00
CA LYS A 365 -13.32 -10.98 -36.73
C LYS A 365 -14.63 -11.62 -37.20
N LEU A 366 -15.71 -11.45 -36.43
CA LEU A 366 -17.04 -11.96 -36.81
C LEU A 366 -17.64 -11.15 -37.96
N GLU A 367 -17.49 -9.81 -37.94
CA GLU A 367 -17.95 -8.94 -39.03
C GLU A 367 -17.15 -9.12 -40.33
N SER A 368 -15.91 -9.62 -40.26
CA SER A 368 -15.05 -9.86 -41.43
C SER A 368 -15.08 -11.31 -41.94
N ALA A 369 -15.84 -12.21 -41.29
CA ALA A 369 -16.00 -13.57 -41.76
C ALA A 369 -16.95 -13.59 -42.98
N PRO A 370 -16.57 -14.24 -44.11
CA PRO A 370 -17.45 -14.34 -45.26
C PRO A 370 -18.73 -15.09 -44.88
N VAL A 371 -19.88 -14.54 -45.26
CA VAL A 371 -21.17 -15.23 -45.16
C VAL A 371 -21.06 -16.51 -45.99
N GLN A 372 -21.12 -17.66 -45.33
CA GLN A 372 -21.24 -18.94 -46.03
C GLN A 372 -22.67 -19.06 -46.52
N ASP A 373 -22.88 -18.70 -47.79
CA ASP A 373 -24.11 -18.98 -48.55
C ASP A 373 -24.28 -20.47 -48.86
#